data_AF-A0AAV7KKB1-F1
#
_entry.id   AF-A0AAV7KKB1-F1
#
_cell.length_a   1.000
_cell.length_b   1.000
_cell.length_c   1.000
_cell.angle_alpha   90.00
_cell.angle_beta   90.00
_cell.angle_gamma   90.00
#
_symmetry.space_group_name_H-M   'P 1'
#
loop_
_entity.id
_entity.type
_entity.pdbx_description
1 polymer ?
#
loop_
_entity_poly.entity_id
_entity_poly.type
_entity_poly.pdbx_seq_one_letter_code
_entity_poly.pdbx_strand_id
1 'polypeptide(L)'
;MRKMALELNISRRAIQKVVKRDLGMRSFKRKKVQFLSGSVKEKRVSRSKSLLALHAIGVLENTIFSDEKFSPLKRLQIAKTTESSRPQFQRSLISSDISVG
;
A
#
# COMPACT_ATOMS: atom_id res chain seq x y z
N MET A 1 19.51 12.77 12.62
CA MET A 1 20.69 13.63 12.89
C MET A 1 20.39 14.89 13.69
N ARG A 2 19.17 15.47 13.67
CA ARG A 2 18.84 16.63 14.52
C ARG A 2 18.90 16.30 16.02
N LYS A 3 18.29 15.19 16.45
CA LYS A 3 18.33 14.73 17.85
C LYS A 3 19.78 14.53 18.35
N MET A 4 20.57 13.77 17.60
CA MET A 4 21.99 13.56 17.87
C MET A 4 22.82 14.86 17.90
N ALA A 5 22.45 15.88 17.11
CA ALA A 5 23.09 17.21 17.14
C ALA A 5 22.85 17.95 18.45
N LEU A 6 21.64 17.82 18.99
CA LEU A 6 21.28 18.40 20.28
C LEU A 6 21.97 17.66 21.43
N GLU A 7 21.96 16.32 21.39
CA GLU A 7 22.58 15.47 22.43
C GLU A 7 24.10 15.68 22.52
N LEU A 8 24.77 15.86 21.39
CA LEU A 8 26.23 16.05 21.32
C LEU A 8 26.66 17.53 21.30
N ASN A 9 25.71 18.46 21.38
CA ASN A 9 25.93 19.91 21.29
C ASN A 9 26.84 20.36 20.12
N ILE A 10 26.65 19.76 18.95
CA ILE A 10 27.40 20.07 17.74
C ILE A 10 26.47 20.36 16.57
N SER A 11 26.98 21.08 15.57
CA SER A 11 26.16 21.43 14.41
C SER A 11 25.67 20.19 13.66
N ARG A 12 24.43 20.25 13.12
CA ARG A 12 23.87 19.18 12.28
C ARG A 12 24.79 18.82 11.10
N ARG A 13 25.48 19.81 10.52
CA ARG A 13 26.39 19.61 9.38
C ARG A 13 27.64 18.83 9.79
N ALA A 14 28.18 19.08 10.98
CA ALA A 14 29.32 18.33 11.52
C ALA A 14 28.96 16.85 11.66
N ILE A 15 27.82 16.53 12.29
CA ILE A 15 27.35 15.15 12.41
C ILE A 15 27.11 14.52 11.04
N GLN A 16 26.55 15.25 10.08
CA GLN A 16 26.37 14.71 8.73
C GLN A 16 27.69 14.35 8.05
N LYS A 17 28.75 15.14 8.24
CA LYS A 17 30.08 14.82 7.72
C LYS A 17 30.61 13.56 8.41
N VAL A 18 30.59 13.52 9.74
CA VAL A 18 31.07 12.37 10.51
C VAL A 18 30.34 11.09 10.11
N VAL A 19 29.01 11.10 10.12
CA VAL A 19 28.21 9.90 9.83
C VAL A 19 28.36 9.44 8.38
N LYS A 20 28.42 10.36 7.40
CA LYS A 20 28.45 9.97 5.98
C LYS A 20 29.85 9.75 5.41
N ARG A 21 30.83 10.53 5.84
CA ARG A 21 32.20 10.51 5.29
C ARG A 21 33.11 9.67 6.16
N ASP A 22 33.17 9.98 7.45
CA ASP A 22 34.14 9.35 8.35
C ASP A 22 33.68 7.94 8.73
N LEU A 23 32.38 7.75 8.98
CA LEU A 23 31.79 6.45 9.32
C LEU A 23 31.19 5.71 8.11
N GLY A 24 31.11 6.34 6.93
CA GLY A 24 30.56 5.71 5.71
C GLY A 24 29.09 5.25 5.80
N MET A 25 28.34 5.71 6.80
CA MET A 25 26.99 5.21 7.07
C MET A 25 25.94 5.83 6.14
N ARG A 26 24.92 5.04 5.80
CA ARG A 26 23.74 5.49 5.06
C ARG A 26 22.47 5.28 5.88
N SER A 27 21.53 6.20 5.74
CA SER A 27 20.22 6.06 6.40
C SER A 27 19.43 4.94 5.73
N PHE A 28 18.97 3.96 6.53
CA PHE A 28 18.06 2.93 6.03
C PHE A 28 16.69 3.53 5.69
N LYS A 29 16.10 3.06 4.59
CA LYS A 29 14.71 3.37 4.25
C LYS A 29 13.78 2.52 5.11
N ARG A 30 12.81 3.15 5.78
CA ARG A 30 11.75 2.41 6.49
C ARG A 30 10.86 1.74 5.45
N LYS A 31 10.68 0.43 5.55
CA LYS A 31 9.73 -0.33 4.73
C LYS A 31 8.58 -0.79 5.62
N LYS A 32 7.34 -0.73 5.10
CA LYS A 32 6.19 -1.35 5.76
C LYS A 32 6.28 -2.85 5.51
N VAL A 33 6.54 -3.61 6.56
CA VAL A 33 6.59 -5.07 6.55
C VAL A 33 5.78 -5.61 7.72
N GLN A 34 5.30 -6.84 7.59
CA GLN A 34 4.62 -7.52 8.70
C GLN A 34 5.61 -7.71 9.86
N PHE A 35 5.18 -7.37 11.07
CA PHE A 35 5.94 -7.68 12.28
C PHE A 35 5.90 -9.20 12.53
N LEU A 36 7.07 -9.78 12.85
CA LEU A 36 7.18 -11.21 13.15
C LEU A 36 7.36 -11.40 14.65
N SER A 37 6.33 -11.94 15.32
CA SER A 37 6.45 -12.42 16.70
C SER A 37 7.38 -13.64 16.78
N GLY A 38 7.83 -13.99 17.98
CA GLY A 38 8.68 -15.18 18.19
C GLY A 38 8.05 -16.45 17.61
N SER A 39 6.77 -16.70 17.92
CA SER A 39 6.03 -17.85 17.40
C SER A 39 5.88 -17.85 15.87
N VAL A 40 5.69 -16.68 15.24
CA VAL A 40 5.62 -16.58 13.78
C VAL A 40 6.99 -16.84 13.15
N LYS A 41 8.09 -16.40 13.78
CA LYS A 41 9.45 -16.70 13.31
C LYS A 41 9.72 -18.21 13.33
N GLU A 42 9.39 -18.89 14.42
CA GLU A 42 9.58 -20.34 14.55
C GLU A 42 8.79 -21.11 13.48
N LYS A 43 7.51 -20.78 13.31
CA LYS A 43 6.67 -21.38 12.26
C LYS A 43 7.22 -21.14 10.87
N ARG A 44 7.70 -19.93 10.58
CA ARG A 44 8.32 -19.61 9.29
C ARG A 44 9.61 -20.39 9.07
N VAL A 45 10.48 -20.47 10.08
CA VAL A 45 11.75 -21.23 9.99
C VAL A 45 11.47 -22.71 9.73
N SER A 46 10.55 -23.32 10.48
CA SER A 46 10.17 -24.72 10.29
C SER A 46 9.66 -24.98 8.87
N ARG A 47 8.70 -24.17 8.39
CA ARG A 47 8.16 -24.28 7.02
C ARG A 47 9.22 -24.08 5.95
N SER A 48 10.10 -23.09 6.11
CA SER A 48 11.20 -22.84 5.17
C SER A 48 12.16 -24.01 5.09
N LYS A 49 12.51 -24.64 6.23
CA LYS A 49 13.37 -25.83 6.24
C LYS A 49 12.72 -27.01 5.53
N SER A 50 11.42 -27.24 5.76
CA SER A 50 10.67 -28.29 5.05
C SER A 50 10.64 -28.03 3.53
N LEU A 51 10.41 -26.80 3.10
CA LEU A 51 10.44 -26.44 1.67
C LEU A 51 11.81 -26.65 1.04
N LEU A 52 12.90 -26.34 1.76
CA LEU A 52 14.26 -26.61 1.28
C LEU A 52 14.53 -28.11 1.13
N ALA A 53 14.04 -28.94 2.06
CA ALA A 53 14.16 -30.39 1.96
C ALA A 53 13.38 -30.92 0.76
N LEU A 54 12.14 -30.46 0.54
CA LEU A 54 11.32 -30.82 -0.63
C LEU A 54 11.97 -30.37 -1.95
N HIS A 55 12.66 -29.23 -1.95
CA HIS A 55 13.40 -28.75 -3.11
C HIS A 55 14.57 -29.67 -3.45
N ALA A 56 15.32 -30.12 -2.44
CA ALA A 56 16.47 -31.00 -2.64
C ALA A 56 16.10 -32.36 -3.25
N ILE A 57 14.88 -32.85 -3.00
CA ILE A 57 14.37 -34.11 -3.57
C ILE A 57 13.57 -33.92 -4.87
N GLY A 58 13.58 -32.72 -5.47
CA GLY A 58 12.95 -32.44 -6.77
C GLY A 58 11.42 -32.31 -6.75
N VAL A 59 10.77 -32.41 -5.59
CA VAL A 59 9.29 -32.39 -5.48
C VAL A 59 8.70 -31.02 -5.88
N LEU A 60 9.45 -29.93 -5.69
CA LEU A 60 8.99 -28.59 -6.02
C LEU A 60 8.77 -28.37 -7.52
N GLU A 61 9.45 -29.12 -8.40
CA GLU A 61 9.34 -28.96 -9.86
C GLU A 61 7.94 -29.30 -10.36
N ASN A 62 7.24 -30.20 -9.66
CA ASN A 62 5.88 -30.62 -9.98
C ASN A 62 4.82 -29.95 -9.08
N THR A 63 5.21 -28.98 -8.25
CA THR A 63 4.31 -28.30 -7.32
C THR A 63 3.77 -27.00 -7.93
N ILE A 64 2.45 -26.90 -8.07
CA ILE A 64 1.79 -25.67 -8.52
C ILE A 64 1.44 -24.80 -7.31
N PHE A 65 1.98 -23.59 -7.26
CA PHE A 65 1.61 -22.59 -6.25
C PHE A 65 0.51 -21.67 -6.81
N SER A 66 -0.62 -21.59 -6.11
CA SER A 66 -1.71 -20.66 -6.40
C SER A 66 -1.91 -19.72 -5.22
N ASP A 67 -2.14 -18.45 -5.51
CA ASP A 67 -2.53 -17.44 -4.52
C ASP A 67 -3.63 -16.57 -5.12
N GLU A 68 -4.69 -16.36 -4.35
CA GLU A 68 -5.80 -15.52 -4.78
C GLU A 68 -5.42 -14.06 -4.56
N LYS A 69 -5.13 -13.35 -5.66
CA LYS A 69 -4.91 -11.92 -5.60
C LYS A 69 -6.20 -11.19 -5.89
N PHE A 70 -6.75 -10.50 -4.89
CA PHE A 70 -7.87 -9.59 -5.10
C PHE A 70 -7.47 -8.50 -6.10
N SER A 71 -8.05 -8.55 -7.30
CA SER A 71 -8.00 -7.44 -8.25
C SER A 71 -9.14 -6.47 -7.90
N PRO A 72 -8.86 -5.24 -7.46
CA PRO A 72 -9.91 -4.27 -7.24
C PRO A 72 -10.62 -4.04 -8.58
N LEU A 73 -11.92 -4.35 -8.62
CA LEU A 73 -12.78 -4.02 -9.73
C LEU A 73 -12.58 -2.52 -10.01
N LYS A 74 -11.97 -2.18 -11.16
CA LYS A 74 -12.09 -0.83 -11.70
C LYS A 74 -13.58 -0.57 -11.73
N ARG A 75 -14.01 0.47 -11.02
CA ARG A 75 -15.40 0.95 -10.94
C ARG A 75 -15.99 0.86 -12.35
N LEU A 76 -16.70 -0.23 -12.65
CA LEU A 76 -17.50 -0.33 -13.85
C LEU A 76 -18.57 0.72 -13.60
N GLN A 77 -18.37 1.90 -14.18
CA GLN A 77 -19.50 2.76 -14.43
C GLN A 77 -20.39 1.90 -15.31
N ILE A 78 -21.43 1.31 -14.73
CA ILE A 78 -22.53 0.73 -15.48
C ILE A 78 -23.25 1.95 -16.06
N ALA A 79 -22.63 2.55 -17.05
CA ALA A 79 -23.20 3.57 -17.89
C ALA A 79 -23.79 2.82 -19.07
N LYS A 80 -25.12 2.93 -19.17
CA LYS A 80 -25.97 2.64 -20.32
C LYS A 80 -26.32 1.17 -20.53
N THR A 81 -27.46 0.77 -19.96
CA THR A 81 -28.58 0.17 -20.71
C THR A 81 -29.78 0.11 -19.78
N THR A 82 -30.67 1.10 -19.89
CA THR A 82 -32.13 0.94 -19.72
C THR A 82 -32.78 2.15 -20.37
N GLU A 83 -32.85 2.12 -21.70
CA GLU A 83 -33.98 2.74 -22.38
C GLU A 83 -35.23 1.96 -21.94
N SER A 84 -36.05 2.56 -21.06
CA SER A 84 -37.52 2.40 -20.98
C SER A 84 -38.02 2.72 -19.57
N SER A 85 -38.19 4.00 -19.26
CA SER A 85 -39.25 4.50 -18.36
C SER A 85 -39.11 6.01 -18.19
N ARG A 86 -39.73 6.77 -19.12
CA ARG A 86 -40.02 8.19 -18.88
C ARG A 86 -41.33 8.26 -18.09
N PRO A 87 -41.36 8.74 -16.84
CA PRO A 87 -42.58 9.33 -16.32
C PRO A 87 -42.69 10.76 -16.85
N GLN A 88 -43.74 11.02 -17.64
CA GLN A 88 -44.12 12.36 -18.04
C GLN A 88 -44.58 13.14 -16.80
N PHE A 89 -43.94 14.27 -16.53
CA PHE A 89 -44.53 15.30 -15.68
C PHE A 89 -44.81 16.51 -16.54
N GLN A 90 -46.08 16.63 -16.96
CA GLN A 90 -46.64 17.87 -17.44
C GLN A 90 -46.63 18.86 -16.27
N ARG A 91 -45.97 20.01 -16.43
CA ARG A 91 -46.28 21.22 -15.67
C ARG A 91 -46.49 22.35 -16.66
N SER A 92 -47.74 22.76 -16.72
CA SER A 92 -48.31 23.85 -17.49
C SER A 92 -47.62 25.18 -17.23
N LEU A 93 -47.38 25.92 -18.31
CA LEU A 93 -47.06 27.34 -18.33
C LEU A 93 -48.21 28.15 -17.70
N ILE A 94 -47.89 29.18 -16.90
CA ILE A 94 -48.59 30.47 -16.72
C ILE A 94 -47.63 31.36 -15.90
N SER A 95 -46.92 32.26 -16.60
CA SER A 95 -47.02 33.74 -16.58
C SER A 95 -46.38 34.39 -15.35
N SER A 96 -45.19 34.99 -15.51
CA SER A 96 -44.95 36.44 -15.49
C SER A 96 -45.34 37.10 -14.16
N ASP A 97 -44.34 37.49 -13.38
CA ASP A 97 -44.14 38.88 -12.96
C ASP A 97 -42.79 39.02 -12.24
N ILE A 98 -41.85 39.65 -12.94
CA ILE A 98 -40.65 40.23 -12.37
C ILE A 98 -41.07 41.61 -11.90
N SER A 99 -41.00 41.88 -10.59
CA SER A 99 -40.94 43.24 -10.08
C SER A 99 -39.78 43.33 -9.10
N VAL A 100 -38.73 44.02 -9.53
CA VAL A 100 -37.60 44.44 -8.73
C VAL A 100 -37.97 45.80 -8.17
N GLY A 101 -38.04 45.92 -6.85
CA GLY A 101 -38.19 47.16 -6.09
C GLY A 101 -37.36 47.07 -4.83
#